data_AF-A0A9D4M8A9-F1
#
_entry.id   AF-A0A9D4M8A9-F1
#
_cell.length_a   1.000
_cell.length_b   1.000
_cell.length_c   1.000
_cell.angle_alpha   90.00
_cell.angle_beta   90.00
_cell.angle_gamma   90.00
#
_symmetry.space_group_name_H-M   'P 1'
#
loop_
_entity.id
_entity.type
_entity.pdbx_description
1 polymer ?
#
loop_
_entity_poly.entity_id
_entity_poly.type
_entity_poly.pdbx_seq_one_letter_code
_entity_poly.pdbx_strand_id
1 'polypeptide(L)' 'MKAAGHRLVDDVTALNSVLMKRLSLHPAIEITWFFNGSVFALTKNQERIKFDIHDNINSVISEYWENRPK' A
#
# COMPACT_ATOMS: atom_id res chain seq x y z
N MET A 1 18.27 32.12 -11.37
CA MET A 1 17.06 31.93 -10.53
C MET A 1 16.86 30.42 -10.37
N LYS A 2 16.88 29.87 -9.14
CA LYS A 2 16.63 28.44 -8.94
C LYS A 2 15.13 28.19 -9.13
N ALA A 3 14.76 27.37 -10.11
CA ALA A 3 13.38 26.91 -10.25
C ALA A 3 13.02 26.11 -8.99
N ALA A 4 12.12 26.65 -8.17
CA ALA A 4 11.54 25.90 -7.07
C ALA A 4 10.68 24.80 -7.71
N GLY A 5 11.13 23.54 -7.60
CA GLY A 5 10.35 22.41 -8.12
C GLY A 5 8.99 22.36 -7.43
N HIS A 6 7.92 22.31 -8.21
CA HIS A 6 6.57 22.12 -7.68
C HIS A 6 6.46 20.69 -7.14
N ARG A 7 6.32 20.53 -5.82
CA ARG A 7 6.08 19.24 -5.19
C ARG A 7 4.58 18.96 -5.25
N LEU A 8 4.17 18.07 -6.16
CA LEU A 8 2.85 17.46 -6.11
C LEU A 8 2.84 16.48 -4.94
N VAL A 9 1.88 16.65 -4.03
CA VAL A 9 1.65 15.77 -2.89
C VAL A 9 0.29 15.13 -3.13
N ASP A 10 0.23 13.80 -3.03
CA ASP A 10 -1.06 13.11 -3.09
C ASP A 10 -1.84 13.38 -1.80
N ASP A 11 -3.12 13.71 -1.92
CA ASP A 11 -4.01 13.82 -0.76
C ASP A 11 -4.31 12.42 -0.20
N VAL A 12 -3.82 12.15 1.01
CA VAL A 12 -4.16 10.94 1.73
C VAL A 12 -5.55 11.13 2.36
N THR A 13 -6.55 10.42 1.82
CA THR A 13 -7.89 10.40 2.41
C THR A 13 -7.90 9.66 3.76
N ALA A 14 -8.91 9.95 4.60
CA ALA A 14 -9.08 9.24 5.87
C ALA A 14 -9.21 7.71 5.69
N LEU A 15 -9.86 7.26 4.61
CA LEU A 15 -9.98 5.85 4.26
C LEU A 15 -8.61 5.24 3.94
N ASN A 16 -7.77 5.95 3.18
CA ASN A 16 -6.40 5.52 2.90
C ASN A 16 -5.58 5.39 4.19
N SER A 17 -5.69 6.36 5.10
CA SER A 17 -5.00 6.29 6.40
C SER A 17 -5.47 5.10 7.26
N VAL A 18 -6.78 4.81 7.28
CA VAL A 18 -7.33 3.65 8.00
C VAL A 18 -6.83 2.35 7.37
N LEU A 19 -6.83 2.23 6.05
CA LEU A 19 -6.30 1.06 5.34
C LEU A 19 -4.83 0.85 5.65
N MET A 20 -4.00 1.91 5.56
CA MET A 20 -2.58 1.83 5.92
C MET A 20 -2.39 1.35 7.35
N LYS A 21 -3.13 1.90 8.31
CA LYS A 21 -3.06 1.47 9.72
C LYS A 21 -3.40 -0.01 9.88
N ARG A 22 -4.45 -0.49 9.21
CA ARG A 22 -4.83 -1.91 9.23
C ARG A 22 -3.74 -2.80 8.62
N LEU A 23 -3.15 -2.38 7.51
CA LEU A 23 -2.05 -3.09 6.86
C LEU A 23 -0.80 -3.12 7.74
N SER A 24 -0.44 -2.02 8.42
CA SER A 24 0.72 -1.99 9.33
C SER A 24 0.57 -2.91 10.54
N LEU A 25 -0.66 -3.30 10.90
CA LEU A 25 -0.95 -4.27 11.97
C LEU A 25 -0.99 -5.72 11.47
N HIS A 26 -0.96 -5.93 10.15
CA HIS A 26 -1.08 -7.27 9.57
C HIS A 26 0.26 -8.02 9.64
N PRO A 27 0.32 -9.26 10.16
CA PRO A 27 1.57 -9.95 10.46
C PRO A 27 2.43 -10.29 9.23
N ALA A 28 1.83 -10.36 8.04
CA ALA A 28 2.54 -10.60 6.78
C ALA A 28 3.17 -9.33 6.17
N ILE A 29 2.80 -8.14 6.66
CA ILE A 29 3.23 -6.86 6.14
C ILE A 29 4.40 -6.31 6.95
N GLU A 30 5.37 -5.73 6.27
CA GLU A 30 6.55 -5.08 6.84
C GLU A 30 6.41 -3.55 6.79
N ILE A 31 6.07 -3.00 5.62
CA ILE A 31 5.99 -1.55 5.39
C ILE A 31 4.76 -1.23 4.55
N THR A 32 4.15 -0.06 4.78
CA THR A 32 3.01 0.45 4.00
C THR A 32 3.23 1.90 3.60
N TRP A 33 2.86 2.27 2.38
CA TRP A 33 2.95 3.65 1.90
C TRP A 33 1.81 3.99 0.93
N PHE A 34 1.53 5.29 0.80
CA PHE A 34 0.59 5.81 -0.17
C PHE A 34 1.35 6.45 -1.32
N PHE A 35 0.94 6.15 -2.56
CA PHE A 35 1.55 6.73 -3.76
C PHE A 35 0.55 6.72 -4.92
N ASN A 36 0.42 7.84 -5.63
CA ASN A 36 -0.40 7.98 -6.83
C ASN A 36 -1.83 7.45 -6.65
N GLY A 37 -2.50 7.91 -5.58
CA GLY A 37 -3.87 7.54 -5.25
C GLY A 37 -4.08 6.10 -4.76
N SER A 38 -3.00 5.32 -4.53
CA SER A 38 -3.10 3.91 -4.14
C SER A 38 -2.30 3.61 -2.87
N VAL A 39 -2.79 2.66 -2.08
CA VAL A 39 -2.03 2.13 -0.94
C VAL A 39 -1.21 0.93 -1.39
N PHE A 40 0.06 0.90 -1.00
CA PHE A 40 0.96 -0.22 -1.25
C PHE A 40 1.45 -0.79 0.08
N ALA A 41 1.71 -2.08 0.07
CA ALA A 41 2.38 -2.76 1.19
C ALA A 41 3.53 -3.63 0.68
N LEU A 42 4.61 -3.65 1.45
CA LEU A 42 5.72 -4.58 1.30
C LEU A 42 5.48 -5.73 2.28
N THR A 43 5.45 -6.96 1.78
CA THR A 43 5.41 -8.14 2.62
C THR A 43 6.78 -8.42 3.21
N LYS A 44 6.84 -9.22 4.28
CA LYS A 44 8.12 -9.70 4.87
C LYS A 44 9.00 -10.49 3.89
N ASN A 45 8.44 -10.97 2.78
CA ASN A 45 9.17 -11.65 1.72
C ASN A 45 9.69 -10.67 0.65
N GLN A 46 9.69 -9.36 0.94
CA GLN A 46 10.11 -8.29 0.03
C GLN A 46 9.24 -8.17 -1.23
N GLU A 47 7.97 -8.57 -1.13
CA GLU A 47 7.03 -8.50 -2.24
C GLU A 47 6.06 -7.33 -2.09
N ARG A 48 5.80 -6.64 -3.19
CA ARG A 48 4.95 -5.45 -3.20
C ARG A 48 3.55 -5.80 -3.67
N ILE A 49 2.57 -5.46 -2.84
CA ILE A 49 1.14 -5.63 -3.13
C ILE A 49 0.48 -4.26 -3.18
N LYS A 50 -0.40 -4.04 -4.17
CA LYS A 50 -1.25 -2.86 -4.27
C LYS A 50 -2.61 -3.18 -3.64
N PHE A 51 -3.15 -2.23 -2.89
CA PHE A 51 -4.48 -2.31 -2.28
C PHE A 51 -5.35 -1.13 -2.73
N ASP A 52 -6.62 -1.41 -2.95
CA ASP A 52 -7.72 -0.45 -3.04
C ASP A 52 -8.38 -0.25 -1.67
N ILE A 53 -9.05 0.88 -1.47
CA ILE A 53 -9.73 1.24 -0.21
C ILE A 53 -10.83 0.26 0.18
N HIS A 54 -11.40 -0.45 -0.79
CA HIS A 54 -12.48 -1.41 -0.58
C HIS A 54 -11.97 -2.85 -0.43
N ASP A 55 -10.66 -3.08 -0.51
CA ASP A 55 -10.10 -4.42 -0.45
C ASP A 55 -10.23 -5.06 0.93
N ASN A 56 -10.52 -6.36 0.91
CA ASN A 56 -10.28 -7.21 2.05
C ASN A 56 -8.81 -7.61 2.09
N ILE A 57 -8.07 -7.08 3.07
CA ILE A 57 -6.63 -7.31 3.24
C ILE A 57 -6.26 -8.79 3.19
N ASN A 58 -7.01 -9.64 3.91
CA ASN A 58 -6.69 -11.07 3.98
C ASN A 58 -6.91 -11.75 2.64
N SER A 59 -8.03 -11.45 1.97
CA SER A 59 -8.33 -12.00 0.65
C SER A 59 -7.26 -11.65 -0.38
N VAL A 60 -6.86 -10.37 -0.45
CA VAL A 60 -5.83 -9.91 -1.40
C VAL A 60 -4.48 -10.58 -1.12
N ILE A 61 -4.09 -10.69 0.16
CA ILE A 61 -2.84 -11.35 0.53
C ILE A 61 -2.89 -12.84 0.17
N SER A 62 -3.98 -13.55 0.48
CA SER A 62 -4.17 -14.95 0.12
C SER A 62 -4.10 -15.16 -1.39
N GLU A 63 -4.84 -14.37 -2.17
CA GLU A 63 -4.85 -14.44 -3.63
C GLU A 63 -3.47 -14.16 -4.23
N TYR A 64 -2.73 -13.19 -3.67
CA TYR A 64 -1.36 -12.92 -4.09
C TYR A 64 -0.45 -14.13 -3.91
N TRP A 65 -0.56 -14.85 -2.78
CA TRP A 65 0.24 -16.05 -2.53
C TRP A 65 -0.13 -17.22 -3.44
N GLU A 66 -1.41 -17.37 -3.75
CA GLU A 66 -1.89 -18.42 -4.65
C GLU A 66 -1.43 -18.21 -6.10
N ASN A 67 -1.37 -16.95 -6.53
CA ASN A 67 -1.03 -16.57 -7.90
C ASN A 67 0.43 -16.13 -8.07
N ARG A 68 1.28 -16.33 -7.05
CA ARG A 68 2.67 -15.89 -7.09
C ARG A 68 3.41 -16.57 -8.27
N PRO A 69 4.04 -15.82 -9.18
CA PRO A 69 4.88 -16.42 -10.21
C PRO A 69 6.03 -17.19 -9.54
N LYS A 70 6.20 -18.45 -9.94
CA LYS A 70 7.25 -19.35 -9.43
C LYS A 70 8.64 -18.90 -9.83
#